data_AF-A0A077L5Y9-F1
#
_entry.id   AF-A0A077L5Y9-F1
#
_cell.length_a   1.000
_cell.length_b   1.000
_cell.length_c   1.000
_cell.angle_alpha   90.00
_cell.angle_beta   90.00
_cell.angle_gamma   90.00
#
_symmetry.space_group_name_H-M   'P 1'
#
loop_
_entity.id
_entity.type
_entity.pdbx_description
1 polymer ?
#
loop_
_entity_poly.entity_id
_entity_poly.type
_entity_poly.pdbx_seq_one_letter_code
_entity_poly.pdbx_strand_id
1 'polypeptide(L)'
;MNLLFLEMAEKSSKVVQKTQNNTSYFAYSFILTILFIINIYFLIKFFIGFKRSIDKTKKILGEFLVKKHIQGFNIKNNAFFNIIIISLLIMTQIVFSAVVFVKVRQNNETSFKTLFALGFTTGSILALSFLIFTLILYKIKFNYPQYNKKSESEIFSEIISLKESKNKTLNLNFPKKININYDNLKGSNILLANLLVKWISNYNSLEEKEFKKQYHIFLNQLFKINYFEEVVNKISNNEFKTAQTLISDSVSIDESMNLDKIEKEILWMDKVDKKAKIINETKDLSKLSKEEFNKKYEEYVYESRINDPIYQSTSKNSWLFYRDSETEDLFFNTSSLISYTIDDLEVVYEKELLEFLKDYKEFLISKFLLTKSI
;
A
#
# COMPACT_ATOMS: atom_id res chain seq x y z
N MET A 1 32.72 -61.84 31.72
CA MET A 1 32.05 -61.76 30.40
C MET A 1 30.92 -60.73 30.37
N ASN A 2 30.10 -60.56 31.42
CA ASN A 2 29.00 -59.56 31.45
C ASN A 2 29.43 -58.08 31.47
N LEU A 3 30.57 -57.73 32.09
CA LEU A 3 31.04 -56.33 32.17
C LEU A 3 31.41 -55.74 30.80
N LEU A 4 32.08 -56.53 29.94
CA LEU A 4 32.47 -56.12 28.59
C LEU A 4 31.27 -55.91 27.67
N PHE A 5 30.23 -56.75 27.78
CA PHE A 5 29.00 -56.60 27.00
C PHE A 5 28.18 -55.38 27.45
N LEU A 6 28.10 -55.10 28.75
CA LEU A 6 27.46 -53.89 29.27
C LEU A 6 28.21 -52.62 28.81
N GLU A 7 29.54 -52.62 28.85
CA GLU A 7 30.35 -51.47 28.42
C GLU A 7 30.27 -51.23 26.90
N MET A 8 30.18 -52.30 26.10
CA MET A 8 29.96 -52.19 24.65
C MET A 8 28.54 -51.73 24.31
N ALA A 9 27.53 -52.20 25.02
CA ALA A 9 26.15 -51.73 24.86
C ALA A 9 25.98 -50.26 25.28
N GLU A 10 26.67 -49.83 26.34
CA GLU A 10 26.68 -48.43 26.79
C GLU A 10 27.47 -47.50 25.83
N LYS A 11 28.58 -47.98 25.25
CA LYS A 11 29.30 -47.25 24.20
C LYS A 11 28.47 -47.16 22.92
N SER A 12 27.81 -48.24 22.51
CA SER A 12 26.91 -48.28 21.35
C SER A 12 25.73 -47.31 21.51
N SER A 13 25.05 -47.32 22.67
CA SER A 13 23.91 -46.43 22.93
C SER A 13 24.33 -44.95 23.01
N LYS A 14 25.49 -44.65 23.61
CA LYS A 14 26.08 -43.29 23.61
C LYS A 14 26.45 -42.81 22.20
N VAL A 15 26.95 -43.71 21.34
CA VAL A 15 27.27 -43.37 19.93
C VAL A 15 25.99 -43.10 19.14
N VAL A 16 24.95 -43.93 19.29
CA VAL A 16 23.65 -43.71 18.60
C VAL A 16 22.98 -42.42 19.08
N GLN A 17 22.96 -42.14 20.39
CA GLN A 17 22.44 -40.87 20.94
C GLN A 17 23.23 -39.66 20.45
N LYS A 18 24.57 -39.75 20.38
CA LYS A 18 25.42 -38.66 19.86
C LYS A 18 25.15 -38.39 18.38
N THR A 19 25.00 -39.43 17.56
CA THR A 19 24.68 -39.28 16.13
C THR A 19 23.29 -38.65 15.93
N GLN A 20 22.28 -39.10 16.68
CA GLN A 20 20.92 -38.55 16.59
C GLN A 20 20.83 -37.10 17.08
N ASN A 21 21.56 -36.74 18.13
CA ASN A 21 21.65 -35.37 18.63
C ASN A 21 22.34 -34.45 17.60
N ASN A 22 23.42 -34.90 16.96
CA ASN A 22 24.11 -34.13 15.93
C ASN A 22 23.22 -33.83 14.73
N THR A 23 22.50 -34.83 14.19
CA THR A 23 21.54 -34.61 13.10
C THR A 23 20.45 -33.60 13.47
N SER A 24 19.98 -33.65 14.73
CA SER A 24 18.98 -32.71 15.25
C SER A 24 19.53 -31.28 15.35
N TYR A 25 20.77 -31.10 15.83
CA TYR A 25 21.41 -29.79 15.92
C TYR A 25 21.76 -29.18 14.56
N PHE A 26 22.13 -30.01 13.58
CA PHE A 26 22.27 -29.56 12.19
C PHE A 26 20.95 -29.02 11.64
N ALA A 27 19.84 -29.72 11.84
CA ALA A 27 18.52 -29.24 11.43
C ALA A 27 18.15 -27.91 12.10
N TYR A 28 18.40 -27.78 13.41
CA TYR A 28 18.16 -26.53 14.13
C TYR A 28 19.05 -25.38 13.64
N SER A 29 20.32 -25.65 13.29
CA SER A 29 21.19 -24.63 12.71
C SER A 29 20.67 -24.15 11.35
N PHE A 30 20.15 -25.06 10.52
CA PHE A 30 19.60 -24.71 9.21
C PHE A 30 18.34 -23.84 9.34
N ILE A 31 17.43 -24.19 10.26
CA ILE A 31 16.26 -23.37 10.58
C ILE A 31 16.68 -21.98 11.06
N LEU A 32 17.69 -21.89 11.92
CA LEU A 32 18.21 -20.61 12.41
C LEU A 32 18.77 -19.74 11.28
N THR A 33 19.52 -20.32 10.35
CA THR A 33 20.04 -19.61 9.18
C THR A 33 18.91 -19.10 8.29
N ILE A 34 17.88 -19.89 8.03
CA ILE A 34 16.70 -19.46 7.27
C ILE A 34 15.99 -18.30 7.97
N LEU A 35 15.74 -18.42 9.28
CA LEU A 35 15.11 -17.36 10.07
C LEU A 35 15.90 -16.05 10.00
N PHE A 36 17.24 -16.13 10.08
CA PHE A 36 18.11 -14.97 9.96
C PHE A 36 18.00 -14.29 8.59
N ILE A 37 18.03 -15.06 7.49
CA ILE A 37 17.88 -14.54 6.12
C ILE A 37 16.52 -13.86 5.95
N ILE A 38 15.45 -14.53 6.41
CA ILE A 38 14.08 -13.98 6.36
C ILE A 38 14.02 -12.66 7.15
N ASN A 39 14.53 -12.63 8.39
CA ASN A 39 14.51 -11.43 9.22
C ASN A 39 15.24 -10.26 8.56
N ILE A 40 16.43 -10.48 7.99
CA ILE A 40 17.16 -9.45 7.23
C ILE A 40 16.35 -8.94 6.04
N TYR A 41 15.79 -9.85 5.23
CA TYR A 41 15.00 -9.48 4.07
C TYR A 41 13.80 -8.59 4.46
N PHE A 42 13.03 -9.00 5.47
CA PHE A 42 11.87 -8.24 5.93
C PHE A 42 12.28 -6.88 6.54
N LEU A 43 13.40 -6.80 7.25
CA LEU A 43 13.92 -5.54 7.80
C LEU A 43 14.33 -4.55 6.69
N ILE A 44 15.11 -5.01 5.70
CA ILE A 44 15.52 -4.17 4.57
C ILE A 44 14.27 -3.66 3.83
N LYS A 45 13.33 -4.57 3.54
CA LYS A 45 12.09 -4.23 2.84
C LYS A 45 11.25 -3.23 3.64
N PHE A 46 11.16 -3.40 4.97
CA PHE A 46 10.50 -2.45 5.87
C PHE A 46 11.12 -1.07 5.77
N PHE A 47 12.44 -0.95 5.92
CA PHE A 47 13.09 0.35 5.93
C PHE A 47 12.96 1.09 4.61
N ILE A 48 13.07 0.37 3.48
CA ILE A 48 12.82 0.94 2.15
C ILE A 48 11.38 1.44 2.04
N GLY A 49 10.40 0.62 2.43
CA GLY A 49 8.97 0.96 2.39
C GLY A 49 8.60 2.13 3.32
N PHE A 50 9.12 2.12 4.53
CA PHE A 50 8.95 3.16 5.54
C PHE A 50 9.51 4.50 5.04
N LYS A 51 10.75 4.51 4.53
CA LYS A 51 11.38 5.68 3.93
C LYS A 51 10.56 6.22 2.76
N ARG A 52 10.17 5.36 1.81
CA ARG A 52 9.34 5.73 0.65
C ARG A 52 8.00 6.31 1.06
N SER A 53 7.38 5.77 2.11
CA SER A 53 6.10 6.26 2.64
C SER A 53 6.23 7.66 3.26
N ILE A 54 7.30 7.92 4.02
CA ILE A 54 7.57 9.27 4.54
C ILE A 54 7.80 10.25 3.41
N ASP A 55 8.70 9.91 2.48
CA ASP A 55 9.06 10.79 1.37
C ASP A 55 7.84 11.13 0.50
N LYS A 56 6.98 10.13 0.25
CA LYS A 56 5.73 10.33 -0.47
C LYS A 56 4.73 11.20 0.29
N THR A 57 4.57 10.96 1.60
CA THR A 57 3.69 11.78 2.47
C THR A 57 4.11 13.25 2.43
N LYS A 58 5.40 13.52 2.60
CA LYS A 58 5.95 14.89 2.55
C LYS A 58 5.74 15.53 1.19
N LYS A 59 6.01 14.81 0.10
CA LYS A 59 5.87 15.32 -1.27
C LYS A 59 4.41 15.69 -1.58
N ILE A 60 3.46 14.82 -1.22
CA ILE A 60 2.04 14.98 -1.59
C ILE A 60 1.34 16.04 -0.75
N LEU A 61 1.66 16.14 0.55
CA LEU A 61 1.01 17.08 1.45
C LEU A 61 1.70 18.45 1.50
N GLY A 62 3.00 18.52 1.21
CA GLY A 62 3.74 19.78 1.12
C GLY A 62 3.58 20.66 2.35
N GLU A 63 3.18 21.92 2.13
CA GLU A 63 2.99 22.94 3.16
C GLU A 63 1.87 22.62 4.17
N PHE A 64 0.89 21.79 3.81
CA PHE A 64 -0.18 21.39 4.72
C PHE A 64 0.34 20.44 5.82
N LEU A 65 1.48 19.79 5.60
CA LEU A 65 2.13 18.92 6.58
C LEU A 65 2.97 19.75 7.57
N VAL A 66 2.31 20.31 8.56
CA VAL A 66 2.92 21.09 9.65
C VAL A 66 3.39 20.21 10.81
N LYS A 67 2.86 18.98 10.93
CA LYS A 67 3.26 18.03 11.97
C LYS A 67 3.90 16.79 11.37
N LYS A 68 4.79 16.15 12.13
CA LYS A 68 5.30 14.81 11.82
C LYS A 68 4.13 13.84 11.69
N HIS A 69 3.89 13.38 10.47
CA HIS A 69 2.82 12.45 10.15
C HIS A 69 3.23 11.62 8.92
N ILE A 70 2.90 10.33 8.96
CA ILE A 70 3.13 9.39 7.86
C ILE A 70 1.76 8.88 7.44
N GLN A 71 1.42 9.07 6.17
CA GLN A 71 0.15 8.62 5.64
C GLN A 71 0.03 7.10 5.80
N GLY A 72 -1.12 6.67 6.32
CA GLY A 72 -1.46 5.27 6.49
C GLY A 72 -0.70 4.54 7.60
N PHE A 73 0.05 5.25 8.45
CA PHE A 73 0.65 4.68 9.65
C PHE A 73 -0.37 4.66 10.81
N ASN A 74 -1.28 3.68 10.79
CA ASN A 74 -2.32 3.48 11.80
C ASN A 74 -2.46 1.98 12.12
N ILE A 75 -3.02 1.67 13.29
CA ILE A 75 -3.31 0.30 13.78
C ILE A 75 -4.17 -0.49 12.78
N LYS A 76 -5.07 0.18 12.05
CA LYS A 76 -5.96 -0.45 11.07
C LYS A 76 -5.29 -0.77 9.73
N ASN A 77 -4.04 -0.34 9.52
CA ASN A 77 -3.36 -0.44 8.24
C ASN A 77 -2.27 -1.51 8.25
N ASN A 78 -1.93 -2.00 7.05
CA ASN A 78 -0.86 -2.98 6.82
C ASN A 78 0.48 -2.61 7.46
N ALA A 79 0.76 -1.31 7.62
CA ALA A 79 1.97 -0.80 8.27
C ALA A 79 2.17 -1.37 9.68
N PHE A 80 1.09 -1.39 10.47
CA PHE A 80 1.11 -1.86 11.85
C PHE A 80 1.31 -3.37 11.91
N PHE A 81 0.61 -4.12 11.04
CA PHE A 81 0.78 -5.57 10.96
C PHE A 81 2.18 -5.98 10.51
N ASN A 82 2.80 -5.24 9.59
CA ASN A 82 4.19 -5.51 9.20
C ASN A 82 5.17 -5.33 10.37
N ILE A 83 4.97 -4.30 11.21
CA ILE A 83 5.78 -4.12 12.42
C ILE A 83 5.63 -5.32 13.34
N ILE A 84 4.40 -5.76 13.60
CA ILE A 84 4.12 -6.94 14.44
C ILE A 84 4.79 -8.19 13.88
N ILE A 85 4.63 -8.46 12.58
CA ILE A 85 5.20 -9.66 11.94
C ILE A 85 6.73 -9.66 12.07
N ILE A 86 7.38 -8.53 11.80
CA ILE A 86 8.84 -8.42 11.93
C ILE A 86 9.28 -8.63 13.38
N SER A 87 8.59 -8.01 14.34
CA SER A 87 8.88 -8.20 15.76
C SER A 87 8.71 -9.67 16.18
N LEU A 88 7.66 -10.35 15.73
CA LEU A 88 7.43 -11.77 16.04
C LEU A 88 8.51 -12.67 15.43
N LEU A 89 8.92 -12.42 14.18
CA LEU A 89 9.97 -13.21 13.52
C LEU A 89 11.34 -13.04 14.22
N ILE A 90 11.70 -11.82 14.61
CA ILE A 90 12.92 -11.56 15.37
C ILE A 90 12.85 -12.22 16.76
N MET A 91 11.73 -12.09 17.47
CA MET A 91 11.55 -12.73 18.77
C MET A 91 11.60 -14.26 18.67
N THR A 92 11.03 -14.84 17.62
CA THR A 92 11.11 -16.28 17.36
C THR A 92 12.55 -16.73 17.22
N GLN A 93 13.38 -15.98 16.46
CA GLN A 93 14.81 -16.27 16.34
C GLN A 93 15.54 -16.20 17.69
N ILE A 94 15.28 -15.17 18.51
CA ILE A 94 15.89 -15.00 19.83
C ILE A 94 15.53 -16.15 20.76
N VAL A 95 14.24 -16.45 20.90
CA VAL A 95 13.74 -17.51 21.80
C VAL A 95 14.23 -18.87 21.33
N PHE A 96 14.14 -19.16 20.03
CA PHE A 96 14.61 -20.42 19.46
C PHE A 96 16.12 -20.62 19.71
N SER A 97 16.94 -19.58 19.46
CA SER A 97 18.38 -19.62 19.70
C SER A 97 18.70 -19.85 21.18
N ALA A 98 17.99 -19.17 22.10
CA ALA A 98 18.20 -19.31 23.54
C ALA A 98 17.86 -20.73 24.03
N VAL A 99 16.71 -21.28 23.64
CA VAL A 99 16.26 -22.62 24.05
C VAL A 99 17.22 -23.69 23.54
N VAL A 100 17.64 -23.63 22.26
CA VAL A 100 18.56 -24.61 21.71
C VAL A 100 19.97 -24.46 22.29
N PHE A 101 20.42 -23.23 22.55
CA PHE A 101 21.70 -22.98 23.22
C PHE A 101 21.78 -23.65 24.60
N VAL A 102 20.72 -23.56 25.41
CA VAL A 102 20.66 -24.25 26.72
C VAL A 102 20.79 -25.76 26.56
N LYS A 103 20.07 -26.36 25.60
CA LYS A 103 20.14 -27.81 25.33
C LYS A 103 21.54 -28.26 24.89
N VAL A 104 22.16 -27.52 23.95
CA VAL A 104 23.52 -27.79 23.46
C VAL A 104 24.56 -27.63 24.59
N ARG A 105 24.34 -26.68 25.50
CA ARG A 105 25.19 -26.49 26.69
C ARG A 105 25.08 -27.67 27.65
N GLN A 106 23.86 -28.13 27.95
CA GLN A 106 23.61 -29.28 28.83
C GLN A 106 24.21 -30.57 28.27
N ASN A 107 24.16 -30.77 26.95
CA ASN A 107 24.69 -31.97 26.28
C ASN A 107 26.19 -31.88 25.95
N ASN A 108 26.88 -30.80 26.36
CA ASN A 108 28.31 -30.59 26.14
C ASN A 108 28.79 -30.59 24.67
N GLU A 109 27.91 -30.33 23.71
CA GLU A 109 28.23 -30.32 22.27
C GLU A 109 28.91 -29.01 21.84
N THR A 110 30.24 -28.94 21.96
CA THR A 110 31.03 -27.71 21.75
C THR A 110 30.91 -27.12 20.34
N SER A 111 30.79 -27.96 19.30
CA SER A 111 30.71 -27.54 17.90
C SER A 111 29.52 -26.62 17.59
N PHE A 112 28.42 -26.76 18.32
CA PHE A 112 27.19 -25.99 18.06
C PHE A 112 26.96 -24.84 19.04
N LYS A 113 27.67 -24.81 20.19
CA LYS A 113 27.49 -23.78 21.23
C LYS A 113 27.65 -22.37 20.66
N THR A 114 28.71 -22.14 19.88
CA THR A 114 29.02 -20.83 19.29
C THR A 114 27.94 -20.40 18.29
N LEU A 115 27.42 -21.32 17.48
CA LEU A 115 26.44 -21.01 16.46
C LEU A 115 25.11 -20.53 17.07
N PHE A 116 24.60 -21.21 18.10
CA PHE A 116 23.36 -20.78 18.76
C PHE A 116 23.55 -19.53 19.63
N ALA A 117 24.74 -19.33 20.21
CA ALA A 117 25.10 -18.07 20.84
C ALA A 117 25.09 -16.90 19.83
N LEU A 118 25.66 -17.10 18.65
CA LEU A 118 25.60 -16.13 17.56
C LEU A 118 24.18 -15.87 17.07
N GLY A 119 23.33 -16.90 17.00
CA GLY A 119 21.92 -16.75 16.66
C GLY A 119 21.17 -15.81 17.62
N PHE A 120 21.43 -15.97 18.93
CA PHE A 120 20.86 -15.12 19.96
C PHE A 120 21.39 -13.68 19.90
N THR A 121 22.71 -13.50 19.77
CA THR A 121 23.31 -12.16 19.71
C THR A 121 22.89 -11.41 18.46
N THR A 122 22.94 -12.05 17.29
CA THR A 122 22.47 -11.45 16.03
C THR A 122 20.98 -11.14 16.07
N GLY A 123 20.13 -12.03 16.62
CA GLY A 123 18.71 -11.74 16.79
C GLY A 123 18.46 -10.51 17.67
N SER A 124 19.21 -10.38 18.77
CA SER A 124 19.14 -9.22 19.67
C SER A 124 19.60 -7.93 18.98
N ILE A 125 20.68 -8.01 18.18
CA ILE A 125 21.15 -6.89 17.36
C ILE A 125 20.07 -6.49 16.34
N LEU A 126 19.44 -7.44 15.65
CA LEU A 126 18.37 -7.15 14.70
C LEU A 126 17.17 -6.46 15.37
N ALA A 127 16.77 -6.88 16.57
CA ALA A 127 15.71 -6.23 17.34
C ALA A 127 16.08 -4.77 17.67
N LEU A 128 17.30 -4.56 18.16
CA LEU A 128 17.81 -3.23 18.50
C LEU A 128 17.90 -2.35 17.25
N SER A 129 18.44 -2.88 16.14
CA SER A 129 18.51 -2.19 14.85
C SER A 129 17.13 -1.82 14.33
N PHE A 130 16.13 -2.70 14.45
CA PHE A 130 14.76 -2.39 14.05
C PHE A 130 14.19 -1.18 14.79
N LEU A 131 14.32 -1.15 16.12
CA LEU A 131 13.83 -0.06 16.95
C LEU A 131 14.61 1.25 16.67
N ILE A 132 15.94 1.19 16.74
CA ILE A 132 16.81 2.36 16.59
C ILE A 132 16.67 2.95 15.19
N PHE A 133 16.74 2.14 14.14
CA PHE A 133 16.74 2.65 12.77
C PHE A 133 15.37 3.22 12.38
N THR A 134 14.27 2.64 12.87
CA THR A 134 12.93 3.22 12.67
C THR A 134 12.84 4.62 13.31
N LEU A 135 13.34 4.77 14.54
CA LEU A 135 13.38 6.07 15.23
C LEU A 135 14.31 7.07 14.54
N ILE A 136 15.49 6.64 14.10
CA ILE A 136 16.45 7.48 13.38
C ILE A 136 15.86 7.95 12.05
N LEU A 137 15.31 7.05 11.24
CA LEU A 137 14.67 7.41 9.98
C LEU A 137 13.55 8.42 10.19
N TYR A 138 12.70 8.20 11.20
CA TYR A 138 11.64 9.13 11.56
C TYR A 138 12.20 10.50 11.94
N LYS A 139 13.20 10.56 12.81
CA LYS A 139 13.82 11.83 13.23
C LYS A 139 14.50 12.56 12.08
N ILE A 140 15.36 11.89 11.31
CA ILE A 140 16.11 12.50 10.20
C ILE A 140 15.15 13.04 9.14
N LYS A 141 14.15 12.24 8.72
CA LYS A 141 13.24 12.65 7.66
C LYS A 141 12.33 13.82 8.03
N PHE A 142 12.05 13.99 9.33
CA PHE A 142 11.29 15.12 9.86
C PHE A 142 12.18 16.16 10.56
N ASN A 143 13.48 16.22 10.27
CA ASN A 143 14.39 17.23 10.81
C ASN A 143 14.32 18.56 10.03
N TYR A 144 13.12 19.07 9.80
CA TYR A 144 12.90 20.39 9.19
C TYR A 144 12.14 21.27 10.18
N PRO A 145 12.41 22.59 10.22
CA PRO A 145 11.78 23.51 11.18
C PRO A 145 10.25 23.41 11.20
N GLN A 146 9.65 23.25 10.02
CA GLN A 146 8.19 23.10 9.88
C GLN A 146 7.60 21.99 10.75
N TYR A 147 8.33 20.90 11.01
CA TYR A 147 7.85 19.74 11.78
C TYR A 147 8.26 19.73 13.25
N ASN A 148 9.02 20.71 13.71
CA ASN A 148 9.60 20.73 15.06
C ASN A 148 8.65 21.30 16.12
N LYS A 149 7.42 21.65 15.72
CA LYS A 149 6.36 22.15 16.59
C LYS A 149 5.93 21.10 17.60
N LYS A 150 5.83 21.52 18.86
CA LYS A 150 5.59 20.62 20.00
C LYS A 150 4.18 20.75 20.55
N SER A 151 3.62 21.96 20.57
CA SER A 151 2.28 22.21 21.10
C SER A 151 1.21 22.23 20.00
N GLU A 152 -0.02 21.95 20.39
CA GLU A 152 -1.18 22.10 19.52
C GLU A 152 -1.41 23.57 19.12
N SER A 153 -1.09 24.51 20.02
CA SER A 153 -1.15 25.95 19.75
C SER A 153 -0.16 26.41 18.68
N GLU A 154 1.06 25.85 18.64
CA GLU A 154 2.07 26.15 17.60
C GLU A 154 1.69 25.55 16.24
N ILE A 155 1.06 24.38 16.25
CA ILE A 155 0.53 23.78 15.02
C ILE A 155 -0.61 24.66 14.51
N PHE A 156 -1.49 25.07 15.42
CA PHE A 156 -2.63 25.91 15.11
C PHE A 156 -2.24 27.28 14.55
N SER A 157 -1.26 27.96 15.16
CA SER A 157 -0.76 29.25 14.66
C SER A 157 -0.16 29.16 13.27
N GLU A 158 0.48 28.04 12.91
CA GLU A 158 0.92 27.82 11.54
C GLU A 158 -0.23 27.58 10.58
N ILE A 159 -1.27 26.85 11.00
CA ILE A 159 -2.45 26.68 10.14
C ILE A 159 -3.10 28.04 9.87
N ILE A 160 -3.10 28.95 10.86
CA ILE A 160 -3.52 30.34 10.66
C ILE A 160 -2.59 31.07 9.69
N SER A 161 -1.26 30.95 9.83
CA SER A 161 -0.34 31.61 8.89
C SER A 161 -0.47 31.09 7.46
N LEU A 162 -0.72 29.78 7.30
CA LEU A 162 -1.04 29.16 6.01
C LEU A 162 -2.36 29.69 5.44
N LYS A 163 -3.40 29.85 6.27
CA LYS A 163 -4.67 30.48 5.88
C LYS A 163 -4.42 31.89 5.33
N GLU A 164 -3.64 32.70 6.03
CA GLU A 164 -3.31 34.08 5.60
C GLU A 164 -2.53 34.08 4.28
N SER A 165 -1.52 33.21 4.16
CA SER A 165 -0.73 33.06 2.93
C SER A 165 -1.58 32.64 1.73
N LYS A 166 -2.56 31.76 1.95
CA LYS A 166 -3.45 31.22 0.93
C LYS A 166 -4.72 32.03 0.71
N ASN A 167 -4.97 33.09 1.48
CA ASN A 167 -6.27 33.76 1.52
C ASN A 167 -6.79 34.21 0.14
N LYS A 168 -5.88 34.54 -0.79
CA LYS A 168 -6.23 34.94 -2.17
C LYS A 168 -6.74 33.80 -3.05
N THR A 169 -6.45 32.54 -2.72
CA THR A 169 -6.85 31.36 -3.48
C THR A 169 -7.96 30.55 -2.81
N LEU A 170 -8.36 30.92 -1.59
CA LEU A 170 -9.44 30.24 -0.88
C LEU A 170 -10.80 30.65 -1.45
N ASN A 171 -11.62 29.65 -1.75
CA ASN A 171 -13.02 29.87 -2.09
C ASN A 171 -13.77 30.27 -0.82
N LEU A 172 -14.27 31.51 -0.77
CA LEU A 172 -15.06 32.05 0.35
C LEU A 172 -16.48 31.48 0.39
N ASN A 173 -16.98 30.99 -0.75
CA ASN A 173 -18.32 30.42 -0.93
C ASN A 173 -18.26 28.89 -0.98
N PHE A 174 -17.53 28.26 -0.07
CA PHE A 174 -17.52 26.80 0.04
C PHE A 174 -18.85 26.31 0.66
N PRO A 175 -19.37 25.15 0.23
CA PRO A 175 -20.64 24.65 0.71
C PRO A 175 -20.56 24.18 2.16
N LYS A 176 -21.63 24.37 2.95
CA LYS A 176 -21.70 23.82 4.32
C LYS A 176 -21.89 22.31 4.28
N LYS A 177 -22.76 21.83 3.39
CA LYS A 177 -23.05 20.42 3.21
C LYS A 177 -22.94 20.01 1.74
N ILE A 178 -22.42 18.81 1.55
CA ILE A 178 -22.47 18.11 0.27
C ILE A 178 -23.26 16.83 0.52
N ASN A 179 -24.17 16.47 -0.39
CA ASN A 179 -24.83 15.17 -0.36
C ASN A 179 -24.54 14.44 -1.67
N ILE A 180 -24.21 13.16 -1.57
CA ILE A 180 -24.03 12.29 -2.73
C ILE A 180 -25.29 11.45 -2.91
N ASN A 181 -25.73 11.29 -4.16
CA ASN A 181 -26.74 10.31 -4.49
C ASN A 181 -26.12 8.90 -4.44
N TYR A 182 -26.18 8.29 -3.26
CA TYR A 182 -25.55 7.00 -3.00
C TYR A 182 -26.10 5.87 -3.87
N ASP A 183 -27.41 5.82 -4.09
CA ASP A 183 -28.03 4.72 -4.84
C ASP A 183 -27.60 4.72 -6.31
N ASN A 184 -27.51 5.91 -6.92
CA ASN A 184 -26.99 6.07 -8.29
C ASN A 184 -25.52 5.65 -8.39
N LEU A 185 -24.69 6.08 -7.43
CA LEU A 185 -23.26 5.75 -7.42
C LEU A 185 -22.98 4.28 -7.07
N LYS A 186 -23.78 3.69 -6.20
CA LYS A 186 -23.66 2.27 -5.84
C LYS A 186 -23.93 1.36 -7.03
N GLY A 187 -24.86 1.75 -7.91
CA GLY A 187 -25.17 1.01 -9.13
C GLY A 187 -24.03 0.97 -10.14
N SER A 188 -23.08 1.90 -10.09
CA SER A 188 -21.93 1.98 -11.01
C SER A 188 -20.58 1.67 -10.37
N ASN A 189 -20.41 1.96 -9.07
CA ASN A 189 -19.20 1.69 -8.32
C ASN A 189 -19.44 1.68 -6.80
N ILE A 190 -19.72 0.51 -6.24
CA ILE A 190 -20.00 0.33 -4.81
C ILE A 190 -18.85 0.74 -3.89
N LEU A 191 -17.60 0.48 -4.29
CA LEU A 191 -16.42 0.79 -3.48
C LEU A 191 -16.21 2.30 -3.37
N LEU A 192 -16.29 3.00 -4.50
CA LEU A 192 -16.22 4.46 -4.55
C LEU A 192 -17.39 5.10 -3.81
N ALA A 193 -18.61 4.58 -3.96
CA ALA A 193 -19.79 5.09 -3.26
C ALA A 193 -19.59 5.05 -1.73
N ASN A 194 -19.11 3.92 -1.20
CA ASN A 194 -18.84 3.76 0.22
C ASN A 194 -17.72 4.70 0.71
N LEU A 195 -16.67 4.87 -0.09
CA LEU A 195 -15.57 5.78 0.21
C LEU A 195 -16.04 7.24 0.26
N LEU A 196 -16.75 7.70 -0.79
CA LEU A 196 -17.17 9.08 -0.92
C LEU A 196 -18.22 9.46 0.13
N VAL A 197 -19.16 8.57 0.46
CA VAL A 197 -20.10 8.80 1.58
C VAL A 197 -19.35 9.03 2.88
N LYS A 198 -18.31 8.23 3.17
CA LYS A 198 -17.47 8.43 4.34
C LYS A 198 -16.72 9.76 4.28
N TRP A 199 -16.21 10.15 3.12
CA TRP A 199 -15.48 11.40 2.96
C TRP A 199 -16.37 12.61 3.17
N ILE A 200 -17.54 12.61 2.55
CA ILE A 200 -18.55 13.67 2.68
C ILE A 200 -19.10 13.74 4.09
N SER A 201 -19.40 12.61 4.73
CA SER A 201 -19.80 12.59 6.14
C SER A 201 -18.75 13.27 7.01
N ASN A 202 -17.46 13.00 6.74
CA ASN A 202 -16.36 13.64 7.44
C ASN A 202 -16.23 15.14 7.16
N TYR A 203 -16.50 15.56 5.92
CA TYR A 203 -16.53 16.97 5.51
C TYR A 203 -17.69 17.72 6.17
N ASN A 204 -18.90 17.15 6.16
CA ASN A 204 -20.10 17.75 6.73
C ASN A 204 -19.95 17.93 8.24
N SER A 205 -19.41 16.93 8.94
CA SER A 205 -19.15 16.94 10.39
C SER A 205 -17.76 17.45 10.78
N LEU A 206 -17.05 18.14 9.88
CA LEU A 206 -15.66 18.56 10.15
C LEU A 206 -15.61 19.54 11.33
N GLU A 207 -16.51 20.52 11.36
CA GLU A 207 -16.51 21.62 12.34
C GLU A 207 -16.86 21.15 13.76
N GLU A 208 -17.58 20.05 13.88
CA GLU A 208 -18.03 19.48 15.17
C GLU A 208 -16.91 18.70 15.89
N LYS A 209 -15.78 18.46 15.23
CA LYS A 209 -14.69 17.62 15.76
C LYS A 209 -13.61 18.48 16.41
N GLU A 210 -12.86 17.90 17.35
CA GLU A 210 -11.65 18.54 17.89
C GLU A 210 -10.58 18.79 16.80
N PHE A 211 -9.83 19.89 16.91
CA PHE A 211 -8.84 20.33 15.92
C PHE A 211 -7.87 19.23 15.50
N LYS A 212 -7.28 18.49 16.45
CA LYS A 212 -6.40 17.35 16.14
C LYS A 212 -7.05 16.32 15.21
N LYS A 213 -8.32 16.00 15.41
CA LYS A 213 -9.08 15.05 14.58
C LYS A 213 -9.43 15.66 13.23
N GLN A 214 -9.84 16.94 13.19
CA GLN A 214 -10.05 17.68 11.95
C GLN A 214 -8.80 17.65 11.07
N TYR A 215 -7.65 17.98 11.64
CA TYR A 215 -6.38 18.04 10.94
C TYR A 215 -5.97 16.69 10.35
N HIS A 216 -6.11 15.59 11.11
CA HIS A 216 -5.81 14.25 10.59
C HIS A 216 -6.76 13.80 9.47
N ILE A 217 -8.05 14.12 9.58
CA ILE A 217 -9.04 13.84 8.53
C ILE A 217 -8.69 14.62 7.25
N PHE A 218 -8.41 15.91 7.41
CA PHE A 218 -8.01 16.81 6.34
C PHE A 218 -6.77 16.29 5.61
N LEU A 219 -5.68 16.00 6.33
CA LEU A 219 -4.46 15.46 5.72
C LEU A 219 -4.71 14.13 5.00
N ASN A 220 -5.47 13.21 5.59
CA ASN A 220 -5.74 11.91 4.99
C ASN A 220 -6.50 12.03 3.66
N GLN A 221 -7.56 12.84 3.62
CA GLN A 221 -8.34 13.04 2.40
C GLN A 221 -7.55 13.84 1.35
N LEU A 222 -6.89 14.93 1.76
CA LEU A 222 -6.04 15.72 0.86
C LEU A 222 -4.92 14.88 0.25
N PHE A 223 -4.28 14.02 1.05
CA PHE A 223 -3.27 13.11 0.53
C PHE A 223 -3.84 12.22 -0.57
N LYS A 224 -4.99 11.58 -0.31
CA LYS A 224 -5.60 10.61 -1.24
C LYS A 224 -6.02 11.27 -2.55
N ILE A 225 -6.59 12.48 -2.48
CA ILE A 225 -6.96 13.24 -3.68
C ILE A 225 -5.72 13.64 -4.50
N ASN A 226 -4.71 14.23 -3.86
CA ASN A 226 -3.49 14.65 -4.56
C ASN A 226 -2.70 13.44 -5.10
N TYR A 227 -2.71 12.32 -4.39
CA TYR A 227 -2.10 11.08 -4.87
C TYR A 227 -2.85 10.51 -6.07
N PHE A 228 -4.19 10.52 -6.02
CA PHE A 228 -5.04 10.14 -7.15
C PHE A 228 -4.71 10.97 -8.39
N GLU A 229 -4.70 12.30 -8.26
CA GLU A 229 -4.35 13.23 -9.34
C GLU A 229 -2.93 12.98 -9.89
N GLU A 230 -1.91 12.78 -9.03
CA GLU A 230 -0.55 12.47 -9.48
C GLU A 230 -0.50 11.18 -10.31
N VAL A 231 -1.24 10.15 -9.91
CA VAL A 231 -1.22 8.86 -10.60
C VAL A 231 -2.01 8.91 -11.90
N VAL A 232 -3.21 9.48 -11.91
CA VAL A 232 -4.00 9.66 -13.15
C VAL A 232 -3.17 10.43 -14.19
N ASN A 233 -2.53 11.54 -13.81
CA ASN A 233 -1.67 12.29 -14.71
C ASN A 233 -0.48 11.47 -15.24
N LYS A 234 0.08 10.56 -14.43
CA LYS A 234 1.15 9.66 -14.90
C LYS A 234 0.63 8.62 -15.89
N ILE A 235 -0.56 8.08 -15.64
CA ILE A 235 -1.21 7.10 -16.50
C ILE A 235 -1.48 7.74 -17.86
N SER A 236 -2.16 8.88 -17.89
CA SER A 236 -2.47 9.58 -19.14
C SER A 236 -1.21 9.98 -19.92
N ASN A 237 -0.14 10.41 -19.23
CA ASN A 237 1.14 10.69 -19.88
C ASN A 237 1.82 9.44 -20.45
N ASN A 238 1.70 8.29 -19.78
CA ASN A 238 2.24 7.03 -20.27
C ASN A 238 1.43 6.51 -21.46
N GLU A 239 0.10 6.54 -21.39
CA GLU A 239 -0.80 6.19 -22.49
C GLU A 239 -0.54 7.06 -23.71
N PHE A 240 -0.37 8.38 -23.52
CA PHE A 240 -0.02 9.31 -24.60
C PHE A 240 1.33 8.95 -25.24
N LYS A 241 2.35 8.64 -24.44
CA LYS A 241 3.66 8.19 -24.97
C LYS A 241 3.55 6.87 -25.72
N THR A 242 2.82 5.89 -25.18
CA THR A 242 2.59 4.60 -25.84
C THR A 242 1.83 4.80 -27.15
N ALA A 243 0.79 5.64 -27.18
CA ALA A 243 0.08 6.00 -28.38
C ALA A 243 1.00 6.68 -29.40
N GLN A 244 1.85 7.61 -28.98
CA GLN A 244 2.85 8.23 -29.86
C GLN A 244 3.85 7.21 -30.42
N THR A 245 4.27 6.23 -29.62
CA THR A 245 5.21 5.17 -30.05
C THR A 245 4.55 4.22 -31.04
N LEU A 246 3.29 3.83 -30.79
CA LEU A 246 2.49 3.02 -31.70
C LEU A 246 2.19 3.76 -33.00
N ILE A 247 1.96 5.08 -32.93
CA ILE A 247 1.80 5.92 -34.11
C ILE A 247 3.11 5.99 -34.89
N SER A 248 4.27 6.19 -34.24
CA SER A 248 5.58 6.17 -34.92
C SER A 248 5.92 4.81 -35.53
N ASP A 249 5.54 3.71 -34.88
CA ASP A 249 5.71 2.35 -35.40
C ASP A 249 4.70 2.02 -36.52
N SER A 250 3.55 2.70 -36.54
CA SER A 250 2.56 2.61 -37.63
C SER A 250 2.87 3.53 -38.82
N VAL A 251 3.72 4.55 -38.63
CA VAL A 251 4.21 5.44 -39.70
C VAL A 251 5.41 4.82 -40.46
N SER A 252 5.91 3.65 -40.03
CA SER A 252 6.79 2.81 -40.83
C SER A 252 6.06 1.68 -41.58
N ILE A 253 4.83 1.92 -42.03
CA ILE A 253 4.28 1.21 -43.19
C ILE A 253 4.28 2.21 -44.33
N ASP A 254 5.44 2.30 -44.99
CA ASP A 254 5.50 2.78 -46.36
C ASP A 254 4.42 2.01 -47.15
N GLU A 255 3.55 2.74 -47.85
CA GLU A 255 2.54 2.23 -48.79
C GLU A 255 3.17 1.50 -50.01
N SER A 256 4.36 0.93 -49.87
CA SER A 256 5.11 0.25 -50.94
C SER A 256 5.66 -1.14 -50.56
N MET A 257 5.37 -1.69 -49.38
CA MET A 257 5.74 -3.09 -49.09
C MET A 257 4.76 -4.08 -49.71
N ASN A 258 5.19 -4.64 -50.85
CA ASN A 258 4.56 -5.75 -51.54
C ASN A 258 4.70 -7.04 -50.69
N LEU A 259 3.90 -7.13 -49.62
CA LEU A 259 3.89 -8.28 -48.70
C LEU A 259 3.46 -9.56 -49.45
N ASP A 260 4.27 -10.61 -49.31
CA ASP A 260 4.04 -11.90 -49.95
C ASP A 260 2.76 -12.56 -49.44
N LYS A 261 2.13 -13.38 -50.26
CA LYS A 261 0.75 -13.89 -50.05
C LYS A 261 0.60 -14.62 -48.70
N ILE A 262 1.67 -15.25 -48.25
CA ILE A 262 1.78 -16.02 -47.00
C ILE A 262 1.77 -15.11 -45.77
N GLU A 263 2.42 -13.95 -45.79
CA GLU A 263 2.45 -13.05 -44.63
C GLU A 263 1.10 -12.38 -44.40
N LYS A 264 0.36 -12.06 -45.48
CA LYS A 264 -1.03 -11.61 -45.40
C LYS A 264 -1.95 -12.68 -44.82
N GLU A 265 -1.68 -13.94 -45.14
CA GLU A 265 -2.45 -15.09 -44.63
C GLU A 265 -2.14 -15.35 -43.15
N ILE A 266 -0.88 -15.23 -42.71
CA ILE A 266 -0.50 -15.32 -41.29
C ILE A 266 -1.15 -14.20 -40.47
N LEU A 267 -1.11 -12.95 -40.95
CA LEU A 267 -1.79 -11.82 -40.30
C LEU A 267 -3.31 -11.98 -40.25
N TRP A 268 -3.90 -12.59 -41.28
CA TRP A 268 -5.33 -12.88 -41.31
C TRP A 268 -5.69 -14.01 -40.34
N MET A 269 -4.92 -15.09 -40.31
CA MET A 269 -5.10 -16.21 -39.39
C MET A 269 -4.99 -15.75 -37.93
N ASP A 270 -3.98 -14.93 -37.60
CA ASP A 270 -3.81 -14.40 -36.24
C ASP A 270 -4.97 -13.47 -35.83
N LYS A 271 -5.54 -12.70 -36.79
CA LYS A 271 -6.76 -11.92 -36.57
C LYS A 271 -8.01 -12.79 -36.40
N VAL A 272 -8.14 -13.86 -37.16
CA VAL A 272 -9.27 -14.79 -37.09
C VAL A 272 -9.22 -15.61 -35.80
N ASP A 273 -8.04 -16.04 -35.36
CA ASP A 273 -7.86 -16.80 -34.12
C ASP A 273 -8.17 -15.93 -32.89
N LYS A 274 -7.73 -14.67 -32.89
CA LYS A 274 -8.16 -13.66 -31.90
C LYS A 274 -9.68 -13.45 -31.92
N LYS A 275 -10.29 -13.38 -33.11
CA LYS A 275 -11.75 -13.26 -33.25
C LYS A 275 -12.49 -14.50 -32.75
N ALA A 276 -11.97 -15.70 -33.02
CA ALA A 276 -12.54 -16.97 -32.60
C ALA A 276 -12.44 -17.16 -31.07
N LYS A 277 -11.34 -16.71 -30.47
CA LYS A 277 -11.15 -16.69 -29.02
C LYS A 277 -12.16 -15.75 -28.34
N ILE A 278 -12.34 -14.54 -28.87
CA ILE A 278 -13.38 -13.59 -28.41
C ILE A 278 -14.80 -14.15 -28.61
N ILE A 279 -15.06 -14.84 -29.73
CA ILE A 279 -16.37 -15.45 -30.03
C ILE A 279 -16.68 -16.63 -29.08
N ASN A 280 -15.67 -17.43 -28.71
CA ASN A 280 -15.87 -18.52 -27.76
C ASN A 280 -16.01 -18.01 -26.31
N GLU A 281 -15.29 -16.96 -25.93
CA GLU A 281 -15.46 -16.27 -24.64
C GLU A 281 -16.84 -15.56 -24.54
N THR A 282 -17.42 -15.13 -25.68
CA THR A 282 -18.76 -14.50 -25.73
C THR A 282 -19.94 -15.46 -25.83
N LYS A 283 -19.73 -16.72 -26.20
CA LYS A 283 -20.82 -17.72 -26.22
C LYS A 283 -21.40 -18.02 -24.83
N ASP A 284 -20.55 -18.06 -23.80
CA ASP A 284 -21.00 -18.27 -22.41
C ASP A 284 -21.55 -17.01 -21.74
N LEU A 285 -21.31 -15.82 -22.32
CA LEU A 285 -21.87 -14.56 -21.83
C LEU A 285 -23.38 -14.42 -22.11
N SER A 286 -23.89 -15.11 -23.15
CA SER A 286 -25.31 -15.08 -23.53
C SER A 286 -26.26 -15.81 -22.56
N LYS A 287 -25.73 -16.59 -21.62
CA LYS A 287 -26.50 -17.35 -20.61
C LYS A 287 -26.50 -16.72 -19.22
N LEU A 288 -25.73 -15.65 -19.01
CA LEU A 288 -25.63 -14.97 -17.72
C LEU A 288 -26.76 -13.93 -17.61
N SER A 289 -27.33 -13.81 -16.40
CA SER A 289 -28.21 -12.69 -16.10
C SER A 289 -27.44 -11.36 -16.24
N LYS A 290 -28.14 -10.26 -16.54
CA LYS A 290 -27.51 -8.93 -16.72
C LYS A 290 -26.67 -8.51 -15.51
N GLU A 291 -27.11 -8.89 -14.31
CA GLU A 291 -26.41 -8.63 -13.05
C GLU A 291 -25.15 -9.48 -12.90
N GLU A 292 -25.20 -10.78 -13.20
CA GLU A 292 -24.02 -11.66 -13.14
C GLU A 292 -23.00 -11.36 -14.22
N PHE A 293 -23.45 -10.94 -15.40
CA PHE A 293 -22.58 -10.45 -16.48
C PHE A 293 -21.84 -9.19 -16.02
N ASN A 294 -22.55 -8.20 -15.47
CA ASN A 294 -21.94 -6.97 -14.96
C ASN A 294 -20.95 -7.29 -13.84
N LYS A 295 -21.31 -8.17 -12.90
CA LYS A 295 -20.44 -8.58 -11.83
C LYS A 295 -19.16 -9.26 -12.33
N LYS A 296 -19.26 -10.20 -13.27
CA LYS A 296 -18.08 -10.86 -13.85
C LYS A 296 -17.24 -9.93 -14.70
N TYR A 297 -17.86 -8.99 -15.41
CA TYR A 297 -17.15 -7.96 -16.16
C TYR A 297 -16.40 -7.01 -15.21
N GLU A 298 -17.02 -6.59 -14.12
CA GLU A 298 -16.38 -5.79 -13.07
C GLU A 298 -15.23 -6.55 -12.39
N GLU A 299 -15.40 -7.84 -12.08
CA GLU A 299 -14.34 -8.71 -11.55
C GLU A 299 -13.18 -8.84 -12.55
N TYR A 300 -13.48 -9.02 -13.84
CA TYR A 300 -12.46 -9.09 -14.90
C TYR A 300 -11.73 -7.75 -15.08
N VAL A 301 -12.45 -6.62 -15.10
CA VAL A 301 -11.85 -5.28 -15.17
C VAL A 301 -10.98 -5.00 -13.94
N TYR A 302 -11.42 -5.46 -12.77
CA TYR A 302 -10.66 -5.36 -11.53
C TYR A 302 -9.37 -6.19 -11.57
N GLU A 303 -9.45 -7.47 -11.94
CA GLU A 303 -8.28 -8.34 -12.05
C GLU A 303 -7.32 -7.86 -13.14
N SER A 304 -7.84 -7.42 -14.28
CA SER A 304 -7.01 -6.89 -15.37
C SER A 304 -6.33 -5.57 -14.98
N ARG A 305 -7.01 -4.65 -14.30
CA ARG A 305 -6.40 -3.40 -13.79
C ARG A 305 -5.36 -3.66 -12.69
N ILE A 306 -5.58 -4.62 -11.80
CA ILE A 306 -4.55 -4.96 -10.79
C ILE A 306 -3.27 -5.47 -11.45
N ASN A 307 -3.42 -6.26 -12.51
CA ASN A 307 -2.31 -6.90 -13.21
C ASN A 307 -1.69 -6.02 -14.30
N ASP A 308 -2.35 -4.92 -14.68
CA ASP A 308 -1.81 -3.94 -15.60
C ASP A 308 -0.61 -3.21 -14.97
N PRO A 309 0.59 -3.26 -15.59
CA PRO A 309 1.78 -2.55 -15.12
C PRO A 309 1.56 -1.05 -14.88
N ILE A 310 0.63 -0.43 -15.61
CA ILE A 310 0.27 0.99 -15.50
C ILE A 310 -0.39 1.27 -14.14
N TYR A 311 -1.31 0.39 -13.72
CA TYR A 311 -2.08 0.50 -12.48
C TYR A 311 -1.47 -0.28 -11.30
N GLN A 312 -0.43 -1.09 -11.52
CA GLN A 312 0.32 -1.77 -10.45
C GLN A 312 0.82 -0.79 -9.37
N SER A 313 1.06 0.46 -9.75
CA SER A 313 1.46 1.52 -8.81
C SER A 313 0.36 2.02 -7.88
N THR A 314 -0.91 1.65 -8.07
CA THR A 314 -2.03 2.01 -7.19
C THR A 314 -2.47 0.85 -6.30
N SER A 315 -2.21 -0.39 -6.73
CA SER A 315 -2.52 -1.61 -5.98
C SER A 315 -2.02 -1.57 -4.54
N LYS A 316 -2.81 -2.14 -3.62
CA LYS A 316 -2.47 -2.26 -2.21
C LYS A 316 -1.13 -2.94 -2.05
N ASN A 317 -0.17 -2.21 -1.50
CA ASN A 317 1.15 -2.72 -1.19
C ASN A 317 1.36 -2.60 0.32
N SER A 318 1.44 -3.73 1.01
CA SER A 318 1.59 -3.74 2.47
C SER A 318 2.82 -2.98 2.96
N TRP A 319 3.86 -2.85 2.14
CA TRP A 319 5.11 -2.16 2.45
C TRP A 319 5.05 -0.65 2.20
N LEU A 320 4.06 -0.17 1.44
CA LEU A 320 3.85 1.25 1.16
C LEU A 320 2.55 1.68 1.85
N PHE A 321 2.68 2.27 3.02
CA PHE A 321 1.54 2.46 3.93
C PHE A 321 0.45 3.39 3.40
N TYR A 322 0.82 4.27 2.48
CA TYR A 322 -0.10 5.18 1.82
C TYR A 322 -0.95 4.54 0.71
N ARG A 323 -0.65 3.29 0.31
CA ARG A 323 -1.47 2.49 -0.62
C ARG A 323 -2.39 1.57 0.17
N ASP A 324 -3.32 2.18 0.90
CA ASP A 324 -4.37 1.48 1.64
C ASP A 324 -5.57 1.13 0.74
N SER A 325 -6.55 0.41 1.28
CA SER A 325 -7.72 -0.02 0.50
C SER A 325 -8.52 1.18 -0.03
N GLU A 326 -8.68 2.24 0.77
CA GLU A 326 -9.38 3.45 0.33
C GLU A 326 -8.71 4.12 -0.87
N THR A 327 -7.39 4.00 -0.98
CA THR A 327 -6.66 4.49 -2.15
C THR A 327 -6.94 3.62 -3.36
N GLU A 328 -6.98 2.30 -3.21
CA GLU A 328 -7.30 1.36 -4.29
C GLU A 328 -8.74 1.54 -4.79
N ASP A 329 -9.69 1.73 -3.88
CA ASP A 329 -11.12 1.95 -4.17
C ASP A 329 -11.34 3.14 -5.11
N LEU A 330 -10.51 4.20 -5.02
CA LEU A 330 -10.56 5.35 -5.95
C LEU A 330 -10.25 4.97 -7.40
N PHE A 331 -9.45 3.92 -7.63
CA PHE A 331 -9.01 3.51 -8.96
C PHE A 331 -9.85 2.38 -9.57
N PHE A 332 -10.80 1.82 -8.80
CA PHE A 332 -11.67 0.73 -9.26
C PHE A 332 -12.43 1.09 -10.55
N ASN A 333 -12.96 2.32 -10.63
CA ASN A 333 -13.50 2.89 -11.86
C ASN A 333 -13.34 4.42 -11.88
N THR A 334 -12.25 4.87 -12.49
CA THR A 334 -11.83 6.28 -12.55
C THR A 334 -12.73 7.18 -13.37
N SER A 335 -13.57 6.61 -14.25
CA SER A 335 -14.49 7.33 -15.13
C SER A 335 -15.92 7.38 -14.58
N SER A 336 -16.10 7.07 -13.29
CA SER A 336 -17.41 7.11 -12.65
C SER A 336 -17.95 8.55 -12.63
N LEU A 337 -19.21 8.72 -13.02
CA LEU A 337 -19.95 9.98 -12.85
C LEU A 337 -20.46 10.07 -11.40
N ILE A 338 -20.22 11.22 -10.77
CA ILE A 338 -20.61 11.53 -9.41
C ILE A 338 -21.81 12.48 -9.46
N SER A 339 -22.99 11.99 -9.05
CA SER A 339 -24.19 12.83 -8.88
C SER A 339 -24.25 13.34 -7.43
N TYR A 340 -24.26 14.64 -7.23
CA TYR A 340 -24.22 15.28 -5.90
C TYR A 340 -25.05 16.57 -5.84
N THR A 341 -25.48 16.94 -4.63
CA THR A 341 -26.14 18.22 -4.33
C THR A 341 -25.35 19.01 -3.30
N ILE A 342 -25.54 20.32 -3.32
CA ILE A 342 -24.86 21.28 -2.45
C ILE A 342 -25.91 21.97 -1.56
N ASP A 343 -25.64 22.07 -0.26
CA ASP A 343 -26.44 22.83 0.72
C ASP A 343 -27.94 22.53 0.69
N ASP A 344 -28.28 21.25 0.45
CA ASP A 344 -29.65 20.75 0.35
C ASP A 344 -30.48 21.44 -0.77
N LEU A 345 -29.83 22.03 -1.78
CA LEU A 345 -30.47 22.53 -2.99
C LEU A 345 -31.02 21.37 -3.85
N GLU A 346 -32.14 21.61 -4.53
CA GLU A 346 -32.77 20.63 -5.45
C GLU A 346 -31.94 20.38 -6.73
N VAL A 347 -30.94 21.23 -7.01
CA VAL A 347 -30.09 21.12 -8.20
C VAL A 347 -29.11 19.96 -8.03
N VAL A 348 -29.26 18.94 -8.90
CA VAL A 348 -28.33 17.81 -9.00
C VAL A 348 -27.22 18.16 -9.97
N TYR A 349 -25.98 18.12 -9.48
CA TYR A 349 -24.77 18.26 -10.29
C TYR A 349 -24.24 16.87 -10.64
N GLU A 350 -23.71 16.72 -11.85
CA GLU A 350 -23.04 15.51 -12.31
C GLU A 350 -21.66 15.87 -12.87
N LYS A 351 -20.62 15.22 -12.35
CA LYS A 351 -19.24 15.41 -12.79
C LYS A 351 -18.49 14.10 -12.82
N GLU A 352 -17.50 13.99 -13.69
CA GLU A 352 -16.55 12.88 -13.62
C GLU A 352 -15.77 12.91 -12.30
N LEU A 353 -15.34 11.75 -11.81
CA LEU A 353 -14.64 11.61 -10.53
C LEU A 353 -13.46 12.59 -10.38
N LEU A 354 -12.62 12.74 -11.41
CA LEU A 354 -11.45 13.63 -11.33
C LEU A 354 -11.86 15.10 -11.13
N GLU A 355 -12.87 15.56 -11.87
CA GLU A 355 -13.38 16.92 -11.76
C GLU A 355 -14.08 17.15 -10.41
N PHE A 356 -14.91 16.21 -9.99
CA PHE A 356 -15.55 16.24 -8.68
C PHE A 356 -14.51 16.33 -7.55
N LEU A 357 -13.46 15.50 -7.60
CA LEU A 357 -12.41 15.51 -6.58
C LEU A 357 -11.60 16.82 -6.58
N LYS A 358 -11.48 17.50 -7.72
CA LYS A 358 -10.84 18.81 -7.82
C LYS A 358 -11.65 19.87 -7.08
N ASP A 359 -12.95 19.94 -7.32
CA ASP A 359 -13.85 20.85 -6.60
C ASP A 359 -13.91 20.51 -5.11
N TYR A 360 -14.08 19.23 -4.80
CA TYR A 360 -14.11 18.74 -3.42
C TYR A 360 -12.82 19.08 -2.66
N LYS A 361 -11.65 18.99 -3.31
CA LYS A 361 -10.36 19.40 -2.75
C LYS A 361 -10.36 20.88 -2.37
N GLU A 362 -10.85 21.75 -3.25
CA GLU A 362 -10.95 23.19 -2.96
C GLU A 362 -11.90 23.46 -1.80
N PHE A 363 -13.07 22.82 -1.80
CA PHE A 363 -14.03 22.91 -0.69
C PHE A 363 -13.45 22.42 0.63
N LEU A 364 -12.72 21.30 0.62
CA LEU A 364 -12.07 20.73 1.80
C LEU A 364 -11.00 21.66 2.38
N ILE A 365 -10.15 22.23 1.52
CA ILE A 365 -9.11 23.20 1.92
C ILE A 365 -9.76 24.46 2.48
N SER A 366 -10.75 25.02 1.78
CA SER A 366 -11.48 26.21 2.24
C SER A 366 -12.17 25.95 3.57
N LYS A 367 -12.91 24.86 3.72
CA LYS A 367 -13.61 24.52 4.97
C LYS A 367 -12.62 24.36 6.12
N PHE A 368 -11.51 23.62 5.91
CA PHE A 368 -10.52 23.44 6.98
C PHE A 368 -9.83 24.75 7.40
N LEU A 369 -9.50 25.64 6.46
CA LEU A 369 -8.76 26.88 6.77
C LEU A 369 -9.67 28.05 7.18
N LEU A 370 -10.88 28.13 6.65
CA LEU A 370 -11.80 29.25 6.87
C LEU A 370 -12.70 29.04 8.10
N THR A 371 -13.08 27.80 8.42
CA THR A 371 -13.90 27.52 9.60
C THR A 371 -13.14 27.91 10.87
N LYS A 372 -13.81 28.66 11.74
CA LYS A 372 -13.31 29.00 13.07
C LYS A 372 -13.12 27.71 13.88
N SER A 373 -11.89 27.29 14.01
CA SER A 373 -11.42 26.45 15.11
C SER A 373 -11.52 27.27 16.40
N ILE A 374 -12.67 27.16 17.06
CA ILE A 374 -12.95 27.69 18.41
C ILE A 374 -12.28 26.78 19.44
#